data_AF-A0AAU7ID71-F1
#
_entry.id   AF-A0AAU7ID71-F1
#
_cell.length_a   1.000
_cell.length_b   1.000
_cell.length_c   1.000
_cell.angle_alpha   90.00
_cell.angle_beta   90.00
_cell.angle_gamma   90.00
#
_symmetry.space_group_name_H-M   'P 1'
#
loop_
_entity.id
_entity.type
_entity.pdbx_description
1 polymer ?
#
loop_
_entity_poly.entity_id
_entity_poly.type
_entity_poly.pdbx_seq_one_letter_code
_entity_poly.pdbx_strand_id
1 'polypeptide(L)'
;MKKFITSAFFISALLISGCSTSGNQHLKNETSQSLQSKIIKNKTTKSEIITALGEPETKTTLDSGNEEWTYSMDNNQFDATTFIPVVGLLTGGSQTQAKTLEIEFKGETVSKWSFSENTSRMNTGLIQ
;
A
#
# COMPACT_ATOMS: atom_id res chain seq x y z
N MET A 1 -45.99 6.36 12.40
CA MET A 1 -45.12 5.29 11.83
C MET A 1 -44.40 5.67 10.52
N LYS A 2 -44.66 6.83 9.88
CA LYS A 2 -43.90 7.26 8.67
C LYS A 2 -42.64 8.10 8.97
N LYS A 3 -42.57 8.74 10.15
CA LYS A 3 -41.48 9.64 10.56
C LYS A 3 -40.22 8.92 11.08
N PHE A 4 -40.35 7.66 11.49
CA PHE A 4 -39.21 6.85 11.98
C PHE A 4 -38.42 6.20 10.83
N ILE A 5 -39.07 5.96 9.68
CA ILE A 5 -38.45 5.33 8.50
C ILE A 5 -37.53 6.32 7.78
N THR A 6 -37.88 7.60 7.74
CA THR A 6 -37.02 8.65 7.14
C THR A 6 -35.77 8.97 7.96
N SER A 7 -35.77 8.70 9.27
CA SER A 7 -34.61 8.94 10.14
C SER A 7 -33.55 7.83 10.05
N ALA A 8 -33.96 6.59 9.75
CA ALA A 8 -33.03 5.46 9.62
C ALA A 8 -32.17 5.54 8.34
N PHE A 9 -32.69 6.15 7.28
CA PHE A 9 -31.98 6.31 6.01
C PHE A 9 -30.80 7.29 6.10
N PHE A 10 -30.86 8.30 6.97
CA PHE A 10 -29.78 9.27 7.18
C PHE A 10 -28.63 8.76 8.04
N ILE A 11 -28.88 7.80 8.94
CA ILE A 11 -27.87 7.25 9.85
C ILE A 11 -27.01 6.18 9.17
N SER A 12 -27.57 5.46 8.20
CA SER A 12 -26.86 4.35 7.54
C SER A 12 -25.79 4.79 6.53
N ALA A 13 -25.69 6.08 6.19
CA ALA A 13 -24.76 6.59 5.18
C ALA A 13 -23.36 6.97 5.73
N LEU A 14 -23.14 6.91 7.04
CA LEU A 14 -21.93 7.43 7.70
C LEU A 14 -20.79 6.41 7.91
N LEU A 15 -20.92 5.17 7.43
CA LEU A 15 -19.96 4.10 7.72
C LEU A 15 -19.17 3.61 6.50
N ILE A 16 -18.91 4.49 5.52
CA ILE A 16 -17.98 4.16 4.43
C ILE A 16 -16.58 4.57 4.89
N SER A 17 -15.92 3.70 5.66
CA SER A 17 -14.50 3.86 5.98
C SER A 17 -13.69 3.78 4.67
N GLY A 18 -13.27 4.93 4.15
CA GLY A 18 -12.57 5.07 2.87
C GLY A 18 -11.10 4.63 2.94
N CYS A 19 -10.82 3.38 3.31
CA CYS A 19 -9.49 2.81 3.13
C CYS A 19 -9.28 2.59 1.63
N SER A 20 -8.38 3.36 1.03
CA SER A 20 -8.02 3.21 -0.37
C SER A 20 -6.63 2.59 -0.46
N THR A 21 -6.55 1.44 -1.12
CA THR A 21 -5.30 0.75 -1.39
C THR A 21 -5.16 0.59 -2.89
N SER A 22 -3.99 0.92 -3.43
CA SER A 22 -3.67 0.88 -4.85
C SER A 22 -2.28 0.29 -5.07
N GLY A 23 -2.03 -0.18 -6.29
CA GLY A 23 -0.80 -0.92 -6.61
C GLY A 23 -0.82 -2.34 -6.06
N ASN A 24 0.36 -2.90 -5.85
CA ASN A 24 0.56 -4.30 -5.53
C ASN A 24 0.19 -4.63 -4.07
N GLN A 25 -0.98 -5.25 -3.88
CA GLN A 25 -1.53 -5.57 -2.56
C GLN A 25 -0.70 -6.59 -1.78
N HIS A 26 0.13 -7.41 -2.45
CA HIS A 26 1.00 -8.36 -1.78
C HIS A 26 2.05 -7.64 -0.92
N LEU A 27 2.44 -6.41 -1.28
CA LEU A 27 3.39 -5.61 -0.49
C LEU A 27 2.80 -5.06 0.81
N LYS A 28 1.48 -5.01 0.96
CA LYS A 28 0.83 -4.34 2.10
C LYS A 28 1.37 -4.80 3.45
N ASN A 29 1.55 -6.10 3.63
CA ASN A 29 2.02 -6.70 4.88
C ASN A 29 3.50 -7.10 4.83
N GLU A 30 4.20 -6.82 3.72
CA GLU A 30 5.62 -7.11 3.61
C GLU A 30 6.46 -6.05 4.32
N THR A 31 7.59 -6.50 4.87
CA THR A 31 8.59 -5.72 5.58
C THR A 31 9.96 -6.08 5.01
N SER A 32 10.99 -5.27 5.29
CA SER A 32 12.37 -5.64 4.92
C SER A 32 12.75 -7.04 5.42
N GLN A 33 12.34 -7.41 6.62
CA GLN A 33 12.64 -8.69 7.25
C GLN A 33 11.88 -9.86 6.59
N SER A 34 10.59 -9.69 6.29
CA SER A 34 9.84 -10.74 5.61
C SER A 34 10.35 -10.96 4.18
N LEU A 35 10.70 -9.89 3.47
CA LEU A 35 11.28 -9.96 2.13
C LEU A 35 12.69 -10.58 2.13
N GLN A 36 13.52 -10.30 3.14
CA GLN A 36 14.83 -10.96 3.30
C GLN A 36 14.73 -12.49 3.37
N SER A 37 13.66 -13.02 3.98
CA SER A 37 13.44 -14.47 4.04
C SER A 37 12.90 -15.08 2.74
N LYS A 38 12.30 -14.26 1.86
CA LYS A 38 11.67 -14.68 0.59
C LYS A 38 12.57 -14.49 -0.62
N ILE A 39 13.39 -13.43 -0.61
CA ILE A 39 14.20 -12.98 -1.73
C ILE A 39 15.68 -13.22 -1.42
N ILE A 40 16.13 -14.41 -1.79
CA ILE A 40 17.50 -14.86 -1.59
C ILE A 40 18.30 -14.63 -2.88
N LYS A 41 19.31 -13.78 -2.79
CA LYS A 41 20.22 -13.46 -3.90
C LYS A 41 20.81 -14.73 -4.52
N ASN A 42 20.86 -14.76 -5.85
CA ASN A 42 21.33 -15.86 -6.70
C ASN A 42 20.58 -17.19 -6.49
N LYS A 43 19.42 -17.20 -5.83
CA LYS A 43 18.61 -18.41 -5.62
C LYS A 43 17.16 -18.20 -6.05
N THR A 44 16.51 -17.16 -5.52
CA THR A 44 15.11 -16.88 -5.86
C THR A 44 14.99 -16.52 -7.33
N THR A 45 14.01 -17.12 -7.99
CA THR A 45 13.77 -17.00 -9.43
C THR A 45 12.66 -15.99 -9.74
N LYS A 46 12.60 -15.52 -10.99
CA LYS A 46 11.49 -14.70 -11.51
C LYS A 46 10.13 -15.34 -11.22
N SER A 47 9.98 -16.64 -11.48
CA SER A 47 8.72 -17.37 -11.28
C SER A 47 8.30 -17.43 -9.81
N GLU A 48 9.26 -17.62 -8.89
CA GLU A 48 8.97 -17.61 -7.45
C GLU A 48 8.53 -16.22 -6.98
N ILE A 49 9.16 -15.15 -7.50
CA ILE A 49 8.75 -13.78 -7.22
C ILE A 49 7.32 -13.52 -7.71
N ILE A 50 7.00 -13.88 -8.96
CA ILE A 50 5.63 -13.75 -9.50
C ILE A 50 4.62 -14.54 -8.66
N THR A 51 4.99 -15.75 -8.23
CA THR A 51 4.11 -16.58 -7.40
C THR A 51 3.85 -15.95 -6.03
N ALA A 52 4.86 -15.32 -5.44
CA ALA A 52 4.77 -14.73 -4.11
C ALA A 52 4.12 -13.34 -4.09
N LEU A 53 4.43 -12.51 -5.09
CA LEU A 53 4.10 -11.08 -5.13
C LEU A 53 3.17 -10.69 -6.28
N GLY A 54 2.84 -11.60 -7.20
CA GLY A 54 2.10 -11.28 -8.42
C GLY A 54 2.97 -10.59 -9.47
N GLU A 55 2.33 -9.99 -10.46
CA GLU A 55 3.03 -9.22 -11.49
C GLU A 55 3.55 -7.88 -10.94
N PRO A 56 4.76 -7.43 -11.33
CA PRO A 56 5.26 -6.11 -11.01
C PRO A 56 4.49 -5.03 -11.77
N GLU A 57 4.59 -3.80 -11.28
CA GLU A 57 4.04 -2.64 -11.98
C GLU A 57 4.85 -2.34 -13.24
N THR A 58 6.17 -2.44 -13.17
CA THR A 58 7.06 -2.22 -14.31
C THR A 58 8.10 -3.34 -14.43
N LYS A 59 8.46 -3.65 -15.68
CA LYS A 59 9.59 -4.51 -16.04
C LYS A 59 10.45 -3.75 -17.04
N THR A 60 11.69 -3.49 -16.69
CA THR A 60 12.64 -2.73 -17.51
C THR A 60 13.85 -3.60 -17.83
N THR A 61 14.28 -3.63 -19.08
CA THR A 61 15.56 -4.23 -19.45
C THR A 61 16.64 -3.14 -19.38
N LEU A 62 17.66 -3.37 -18.58
CA LEU A 62 18.80 -2.47 -18.43
C LEU A 62 19.79 -2.64 -19.59
N ASP A 63 20.64 -1.65 -19.83
CA ASP A 63 21.69 -1.70 -20.87
C ASP A 63 22.67 -2.88 -20.68
N SER A 64 22.80 -3.37 -19.44
CA SER A 64 23.59 -4.56 -19.09
C SER A 64 22.97 -5.88 -19.56
N GLY A 65 21.73 -5.86 -20.07
CA GLY A 65 20.91 -7.04 -20.39
C GLY A 65 20.20 -7.65 -19.18
N ASN A 66 20.38 -7.09 -17.97
CA ASN A 66 19.63 -7.50 -16.79
C ASN A 66 18.20 -6.96 -16.84
N GLU A 67 17.28 -7.59 -16.11
CA GLU A 67 15.92 -7.07 -15.95
C GLU A 67 15.74 -6.47 -14.56
N GLU A 68 15.08 -5.33 -14.48
CA GLU A 68 14.67 -4.70 -13.24
C GLU A 68 13.14 -4.70 -13.17
N TRP A 69 12.60 -5.20 -12.06
CA TRP A 69 11.17 -5.22 -11.79
C TRP A 69 10.87 -4.31 -10.61
N THR A 70 9.88 -3.42 -10.78
CA THR A 70 9.43 -2.52 -9.71
C THR A 70 8.02 -2.90 -9.28
N TYR A 71 7.86 -3.06 -7.97
CA TYR A 71 6.58 -3.23 -7.31
C TYR A 71 6.36 -2.01 -6.42
N SER A 72 5.20 -1.36 -6.57
CA SER A 72 4.79 -0.27 -5.70
C SER A 72 3.43 -0.54 -5.07
N MET A 73 3.18 0.04 -3.92
CA MET A 73 1.88 -0.01 -3.24
C MET A 73 1.67 1.26 -2.43
N ASP A 74 0.49 1.83 -2.56
CA ASP A 74 0.03 2.95 -1.75
C ASP A 74 -1.22 2.56 -0.99
N ASN A 75 -1.23 2.78 0.32
CA ASN A 75 -2.36 2.46 1.18
C ASN A 75 -2.65 3.67 2.08
N ASN A 76 -3.76 4.33 1.78
CA ASN A 76 -4.26 5.49 2.50
C ASN A 76 -5.38 5.09 3.47
N GLN A 77 -5.18 5.41 4.75
CA GLN A 77 -6.11 5.10 5.84
C GLN A 77 -6.52 6.39 6.54
N PHE A 78 -7.80 6.73 6.51
CA PHE A 78 -8.33 7.87 7.27
C PHE A 78 -8.51 7.51 8.73
N ASP A 79 -8.21 8.45 9.62
CA ASP A 79 -8.56 8.35 11.04
C ASP A 79 -10.08 8.35 11.20
N ALA A 80 -10.59 7.59 12.16
CA ALA A 80 -12.03 7.55 12.44
C ALA A 80 -12.59 8.92 12.87
N THR A 81 -11.76 9.76 13.51
CA THR A 81 -12.14 11.12 13.95
C THR A 81 -12.49 12.03 12.79
N THR A 82 -11.88 11.84 11.62
CA THR A 82 -12.10 12.63 10.39
C THR A 82 -13.57 12.67 9.96
N PHE A 83 -14.34 11.62 10.26
CA PHE A 83 -15.74 11.50 9.85
C PHE A 83 -16.74 12.04 10.89
N ILE A 84 -16.27 12.51 12.06
CA ILE A 84 -17.14 13.08 13.10
C ILE A 84 -17.39 14.57 12.78
N PRO A 85 -18.65 15.03 12.63
CA PRO A 85 -18.92 16.47 12.43
C PRO A 85 -18.34 17.33 13.56
N VAL A 86 -17.82 18.52 13.23
CA VAL A 86 -17.13 19.47 14.13
C VAL A 86 -15.81 18.93 14.70
N VAL A 87 -15.80 17.76 15.35
CA VAL A 87 -14.59 17.17 15.95
C VAL A 87 -13.58 16.77 14.88
N GLY A 88 -14.01 16.18 13.76
CA GLY A 88 -13.15 15.79 12.65
C GLY A 88 -12.49 16.97 11.92
N LEU A 89 -13.11 18.16 11.95
CA LEU A 89 -12.47 19.39 11.49
C LEU A 89 -11.35 19.86 12.42
N LEU A 90 -11.35 19.42 13.68
CA LEU A 90 -10.37 19.80 14.68
C LEU A 90 -9.27 18.74 14.84
N THR A 91 -9.62 17.46 14.78
CA THR A 91 -8.72 16.33 15.11
C THR A 91 -8.65 15.24 14.04
N GLY A 92 -9.20 15.50 12.85
CA GLY A 92 -9.14 14.58 11.73
C GLY A 92 -7.74 14.48 11.12
N GLY A 93 -7.53 13.38 10.39
CA GLY A 93 -6.33 13.11 9.63
C GLY A 93 -6.40 11.83 8.80
N SER A 94 -5.29 11.52 8.16
CA SER A 94 -5.05 10.28 7.44
C SER A 94 -3.58 9.86 7.53
N GLN A 95 -3.34 8.57 7.37
CA GLN A 95 -2.02 7.98 7.24
C GLN A 95 -1.90 7.33 5.88
N THR A 96 -0.86 7.71 5.14
CA THR A 96 -0.51 7.11 3.86
C THR A 96 0.75 6.28 4.03
N GLN A 97 0.70 5.02 3.61
CA GLN A 97 1.84 4.12 3.54
C GLN A 97 2.18 3.86 2.08
N ALA A 98 3.41 4.17 1.68
CA ALA A 98 3.96 3.88 0.36
C ALA A 98 5.07 2.84 0.52
N LYS A 99 5.02 1.78 -0.28
CA LYS A 99 6.04 0.72 -0.31
C LYS A 99 6.53 0.53 -1.72
N THR A 100 7.85 0.47 -1.89
CA THR A 100 8.48 0.17 -3.18
C THR A 100 9.50 -0.93 -3.00
N LEU A 101 9.39 -1.98 -3.81
CA LEU A 101 10.34 -3.07 -3.93
C LEU A 101 10.88 -3.09 -5.35
N GLU A 102 12.20 -2.95 -5.48
CA GLU A 102 12.91 -3.08 -6.75
C GLU A 102 13.74 -4.36 -6.73
N ILE A 103 13.67 -5.14 -7.80
CA ILE A 103 14.40 -6.39 -7.92
C ILE A 103 15.12 -6.42 -9.27
N GLU A 104 16.45 -6.47 -9.22
CA GLU A 104 17.31 -6.69 -10.38
C GLU A 104 17.52 -8.21 -10.54
N PHE A 105 17.31 -8.71 -11.75
CA PHE A 105 17.53 -10.09 -12.15
C PHE A 105 18.68 -10.19 -13.13
N LYS A 106 19.55 -11.18 -12.93
CA LYS A 106 20.54 -11.61 -13.91
C LYS A 106 20.10 -12.98 -14.44
N GLY A 107 19.65 -13.01 -15.70
CA GLY A 107 18.94 -14.17 -16.24
C GLY A 107 17.66 -14.43 -15.45
N GLU A 108 17.51 -15.65 -14.91
CA GLU A 108 16.30 -16.07 -14.21
C GLU A 108 16.32 -15.83 -12.69
N THR A 109 17.44 -15.36 -12.13
CA THR A 109 17.63 -15.25 -10.67
C THR A 109 17.91 -13.84 -10.20
N VAL A 110 17.53 -13.55 -8.95
CA VAL A 110 17.74 -12.24 -8.32
C VAL A 110 19.23 -11.93 -8.14
N SER A 111 19.69 -10.81 -8.69
CA SER A 111 21.06 -10.30 -8.53
C SER A 111 21.17 -9.29 -7.38
N LYS A 112 20.18 -8.40 -7.27
CA LYS A 112 20.06 -7.37 -6.23
C LYS A 112 18.59 -7.04 -5.99
N TRP A 113 18.29 -6.48 -4.83
CA TRP A 113 16.98 -5.92 -4.57
C TRP A 113 17.09 -4.80 -3.53
N SER A 114 16.13 -3.89 -3.56
CA SER A 114 15.98 -2.79 -2.62
C SER A 114 14.52 -2.75 -2.16
N PHE A 115 14.29 -2.38 -0.90
CA PHE A 115 12.94 -2.14 -0.40
C PHE A 115 12.92 -0.85 0.39
N SER A 116 11.91 -0.03 0.13
CA SER A 116 11.65 1.20 0.85
C SER A 116 10.20 1.22 1.32
N GLU A 117 10.01 1.72 2.53
CA GLU A 117 8.71 1.95 3.14
C GLU A 117 8.70 3.37 3.69
N ASN A 118 7.70 4.14 3.28
CA ASN A 118 7.47 5.49 3.77
C ASN A 118 6.07 5.58 4.36
N THR A 119 5.98 6.15 5.55
CA THR A 119 4.71 6.42 6.22
C THR A 119 4.60 7.92 6.44
N SER A 120 3.56 8.53 5.88
CA SER A 120 3.24 9.94 6.10
C SER A 120 1.90 10.08 6.80
N ARG A 121 1.79 11.08 7.68
CA ARG A 121 0.54 11.45 8.34
C ARG A 121 0.14 12.84 7.90
N MET A 122 -1.07 12.97 7.37
CA MET A 122 -1.69 14.25 7.07
C MET A 122 -2.72 14.56 8.16
N ASN A 123 -2.50 15.62 8.92
CA ASN A 123 -3.51 16.12 9.84
C ASN A 123 -4.40 17.09 9.07
N THR A 124 -5.72 16.89 9.13
CA THR A 124 -6.72 17.78 8.53
C THR A 124 -7.37 18.69 9.59
N GLY A 125 -6.93 18.58 10.84
CA GLY A 125 -7.39 19.36 11.98
C GLY A 125 -6.90 20.81 11.99
N LEU A 126 -7.76 21.74 12.40
CA LEU A 126 -7.42 23.17 12.57
C LEU A 126 -6.55 23.47 13.80
N ILE A 127 -6.40 22.51 14.72
CA ILE A 127 -5.45 22.58 15.83
C ILE A 127 -4.25 21.67 15.48
N GLN A 128 -3.18 22.28 14.97
CA GLN A 128 -1.91 21.60 14.70
C GLN A 128 -0.95 21.74 15.88
#